data_AF-A0A9E4IUA6-F1
#
_entry.id   AF-A0A9E4IUA6-F1
#
_cell.length_a   1.000
_cell.length_b   1.000
_cell.length_c   1.000
_cell.angle_alpha   90.00
_cell.angle_beta   90.00
_cell.angle_gamma   90.00
#
_symmetry.space_group_name_H-M   'P 1'
#
loop_
_entity.id
_entity.type
_entity.pdbx_description
1 polymer ?
#
loop_
_entity_poly.entity_id
_entity_poly.type
_entity_poly.pdbx_seq_one_letter_code
_entity_poly.pdbx_strand_id
1 'polypeptide(L)'
;MVRILVRCAAFGIALAVTGALAPGTRAQTGDPEAGARAWDAMCDNCHGPDAEGGFGPDLAGGRGLTPEQFRRAIRRPWGVMPTLNVEQLSDQGIADVYAFVAAKPAVPEPGEWRWRRAPETAPLGQRLYMNTAGCGQCHEPENAYGRMWLGEHAKEADFDYFARQIYEHTDKYPRGRMGTYRRERLPESVLREIYQWMVIDIGMRASIGAVIEMGERRGEETPFTVTLTNRGVTNVGLDVDGVTVFVKVPPSMTVAGGTGAGYQGAQPLATLGLEPRLPLAPHSHDDSGRVERPRQDLSGDVVVWRIPHLAAGEALTLSFTLSGPPPTEQTLQDFSGSTVHWESPGRNANGSPPVMVYRDLRLPDQGDHELIRPPR
;
A
#
# COMPACT_ATOMS: atom_id res chain seq x y z
N MET A 1 46.03 -97.22 -20.14
CA MET A 1 47.17 -96.28 -20.15
C MET A 1 46.88 -95.19 -21.17
N VAL A 2 47.05 -93.93 -20.75
CA VAL A 2 47.46 -92.72 -21.51
C VAL A 2 46.71 -91.52 -20.95
N ARG A 3 47.50 -90.59 -20.40
CA ARG A 3 47.12 -89.36 -19.70
C ARG A 3 46.59 -88.33 -20.71
N ILE A 4 45.50 -87.63 -20.37
CA ILE A 4 45.08 -86.40 -21.06
C ILE A 4 45.31 -85.23 -20.10
N LEU A 5 46.20 -84.32 -20.51
CA LEU A 5 46.39 -83.01 -19.89
C LEU A 5 45.22 -82.09 -20.27
N VAL A 6 44.60 -81.43 -19.28
CA VAL A 6 43.71 -80.30 -19.50
C VAL A 6 44.36 -79.06 -18.87
N ARG A 7 44.59 -78.03 -19.70
CA ARG A 7 45.16 -76.73 -19.32
C ARG A 7 44.12 -75.91 -18.55
N CYS A 8 44.47 -75.42 -17.36
CA CYS A 8 43.73 -74.38 -16.66
C CYS A 8 44.00 -73.02 -17.31
N ALA A 9 42.96 -72.36 -17.82
CA ALA A 9 42.98 -70.94 -18.16
C ALA A 9 42.20 -70.18 -17.09
N ALA A 10 42.87 -69.26 -16.40
CA ALA A 10 42.25 -68.38 -15.40
C ALA A 10 41.53 -67.23 -16.12
N PHE A 11 40.21 -67.12 -15.93
CA PHE A 11 39.43 -65.93 -16.27
C PHE A 11 39.19 -65.13 -14.99
N GLY A 12 39.85 -63.96 -14.88
CA GLY A 12 39.58 -62.98 -13.83
C GLY A 12 38.30 -62.21 -14.18
N ILE A 13 37.27 -62.34 -13.33
CA ILE A 13 36.05 -61.53 -13.41
C ILE A 13 36.32 -60.22 -12.68
N ALA A 14 36.47 -59.12 -13.43
CA ALA A 14 36.49 -57.77 -12.88
C ALA A 14 35.04 -57.34 -12.57
N LEU A 15 34.72 -57.24 -11.28
CA LEU A 15 33.43 -56.74 -10.80
C LEU A 15 33.45 -55.20 -10.88
N ALA A 16 32.84 -54.62 -11.92
CA ALA A 16 32.64 -53.18 -12.00
C ALA A 16 31.48 -52.78 -11.07
N VAL A 17 31.82 -52.19 -9.92
CA VAL A 17 30.84 -51.54 -9.05
C VAL A 17 30.50 -50.18 -9.67
N THR A 18 29.39 -50.11 -10.39
CA THR A 18 28.77 -48.85 -10.81
C THR A 18 28.08 -48.23 -9.61
N GLY A 19 28.78 -47.33 -8.92
CA GLY A 19 28.16 -46.45 -7.94
C GLY A 19 27.14 -45.54 -8.63
N ALA A 20 25.86 -45.78 -8.39
CA ALA A 20 24.80 -44.84 -8.75
C ALA A 20 24.99 -43.58 -7.90
N LEU A 21 25.59 -42.54 -8.48
CA LEU A 21 25.54 -41.19 -7.93
C LEU A 21 24.08 -40.74 -7.97
N ALA A 22 23.47 -40.61 -6.79
CA ALA A 22 22.23 -39.86 -6.66
C ALA A 22 22.47 -38.45 -7.24
N PRO A 23 21.54 -37.88 -8.02
CA PRO A 23 21.66 -36.50 -8.46
C PRO A 23 21.68 -35.62 -7.21
N GLY A 24 22.85 -35.10 -6.87
CA GLY A 24 22.97 -34.03 -5.90
C GLY A 24 22.11 -32.87 -6.38
N THR A 25 21.23 -32.39 -5.52
CA THR A 25 20.52 -31.12 -5.73
C THR A 25 21.59 -30.06 -6.00
N ARG A 26 21.74 -29.68 -7.28
CA ARG A 26 22.58 -28.52 -7.63
C ARG A 26 21.98 -27.35 -6.85
N ALA A 27 22.79 -26.67 -6.04
CA ALA A 27 22.39 -25.38 -5.49
C ALA A 27 21.90 -24.53 -6.67
N GLN A 28 20.66 -24.05 -6.59
CA GLN A 28 20.11 -23.18 -7.62
C GLN A 28 20.94 -21.89 -7.57
N THR A 29 21.75 -21.66 -8.61
CA THR A 29 22.48 -20.41 -8.74
C THR A 29 21.46 -19.30 -8.94
N GLY A 30 21.51 -18.26 -8.10
CA GLY A 30 20.60 -17.11 -8.19
C GLY A 30 21.06 -16.08 -9.21
N ASP A 31 20.11 -15.40 -9.85
CA ASP A 31 20.30 -14.21 -10.68
C ASP A 31 20.03 -12.93 -9.85
N PRO A 32 21.05 -12.11 -9.56
CA PRO A 32 20.87 -10.91 -8.75
C PRO A 32 20.01 -9.82 -9.43
N GLU A 33 19.90 -9.78 -10.76
CA GLU A 33 19.03 -8.81 -11.44
C GLU A 33 17.55 -9.22 -11.32
N ALA A 34 17.25 -10.51 -11.45
CA ALA A 34 15.94 -11.05 -11.13
C ALA A 34 15.59 -10.86 -9.65
N GLY A 35 16.60 -11.04 -8.78
CA GLY A 35 16.50 -10.81 -7.35
C GLY A 35 16.14 -9.37 -7.01
N ALA A 36 16.77 -8.39 -7.66
CA ALA A 36 16.46 -6.97 -7.48
C ALA A 36 15.00 -6.65 -7.82
N ARG A 37 14.48 -7.17 -8.95
CA ARG A 37 13.07 -6.96 -9.32
C ARG A 37 12.11 -7.56 -8.30
N ALA A 38 12.41 -8.75 -7.79
CA ALA A 38 11.62 -9.36 -6.72
C ALA A 38 11.72 -8.57 -5.41
N TRP A 39 12.92 -8.07 -5.09
CA TRP A 39 13.19 -7.24 -3.91
C TRP A 39 12.36 -5.96 -3.88
N ASP A 40 12.43 -5.16 -4.95
CA ASP A 40 11.67 -3.92 -5.12
C ASP A 40 10.16 -4.19 -5.09
N ALA A 41 9.75 -5.37 -5.57
CA ALA A 41 8.36 -5.74 -5.58
C ALA A 41 7.82 -6.08 -4.18
N MET A 42 8.61 -6.55 -3.21
CA MET A 42 8.04 -7.13 -1.97
C MET A 42 8.82 -6.97 -0.67
N CYS A 43 10.13 -6.68 -0.70
CA CYS A 43 11.00 -6.74 0.48
C CYS A 43 11.51 -5.35 0.92
N ASP A 44 11.75 -4.47 -0.05
CA ASP A 44 12.35 -3.15 0.12
C ASP A 44 11.64 -2.26 1.17
N ASN A 45 10.32 -2.35 1.27
CA ASN A 45 9.51 -1.53 2.17
C ASN A 45 9.84 -1.75 3.65
N CYS A 46 10.38 -2.92 4.00
CA CYS A 46 10.80 -3.24 5.37
C CYS A 46 12.33 -3.29 5.49
N HIS A 47 13.01 -3.81 4.47
CA HIS A 47 14.44 -4.11 4.52
C HIS A 47 15.32 -3.10 3.77
N GLY A 48 14.75 -2.01 3.26
CA GLY A 48 15.44 -0.96 2.51
C GLY A 48 15.70 -1.35 1.05
N PRO A 49 15.76 -0.39 0.10
CA PRO A 49 16.02 -0.67 -1.32
C PRO A 49 17.37 -1.36 -1.58
N ASP A 50 18.36 -1.16 -0.72
CA ASP A 50 19.70 -1.75 -0.82
C ASP A 50 19.94 -2.90 0.17
N ALA A 51 18.87 -3.43 0.77
CA ALA A 51 18.94 -4.43 1.84
C ALA A 51 19.65 -3.94 3.11
N GLU A 52 19.76 -2.62 3.28
CA GLU A 52 20.37 -1.95 4.42
C GLU A 52 19.53 -2.05 5.70
N GLY A 53 18.33 -2.62 5.64
CA GLY A 53 17.43 -2.76 6.77
C GLY A 53 16.52 -1.55 6.95
N GLY A 54 16.03 -1.36 8.16
CA GLY A 54 15.02 -0.37 8.48
C GLY A 54 14.13 -0.91 9.59
N PHE A 55 12.86 -1.13 9.25
CA PHE A 55 11.96 -1.84 10.15
C PHE A 55 12.31 -3.34 10.24
N GLY A 56 12.63 -3.95 9.10
CA GLY A 56 13.23 -5.27 9.02
C GLY A 56 14.74 -5.22 9.27
N PRO A 57 15.35 -6.35 9.63
CA PRO A 57 16.81 -6.44 9.78
C PRO A 57 17.53 -6.11 8.46
N ASP A 58 18.76 -5.60 8.55
CA ASP A 58 19.68 -5.51 7.42
C ASP A 58 20.00 -6.91 6.87
N LEU A 59 19.95 -7.03 5.54
CA LEU A 59 20.24 -8.26 4.79
C LEU A 59 21.40 -8.06 3.80
N ALA A 60 21.90 -6.84 3.64
CA ALA A 60 23.04 -6.52 2.80
C ALA A 60 24.29 -7.31 3.23
N GLY A 61 25.01 -7.84 2.25
CA GLY A 61 26.11 -8.80 2.47
C GLY A 61 25.62 -10.19 2.90
N GLY A 62 24.32 -10.47 2.78
CA GLY A 62 23.70 -11.76 3.12
C GLY A 62 23.57 -12.05 4.62
N ARG A 63 24.00 -11.14 5.50
CA ARG A 63 23.94 -11.26 6.97
C ARG A 63 24.54 -12.56 7.52
N GLY A 64 25.49 -13.17 6.79
CA GLY A 64 26.07 -14.46 7.13
C GLY A 64 25.09 -15.65 7.12
N LEU A 65 23.90 -15.50 6.53
CA LEU A 65 22.93 -16.57 6.37
C LEU A 65 23.36 -17.52 5.25
N THR A 66 23.06 -18.82 5.37
CA THR A 66 23.11 -19.73 4.21
C THR A 66 21.87 -19.56 3.34
N PRO A 67 21.89 -19.99 2.05
CA PRO A 67 20.70 -19.97 1.19
C PRO A 67 19.49 -20.70 1.82
N GLU A 68 19.71 -21.80 2.52
CA GLU A 68 18.66 -22.57 3.20
C GLU A 68 18.09 -21.82 4.41
N GLN A 69 18.95 -21.12 5.17
CA GLN A 69 18.52 -20.29 6.29
C GLN A 69 17.70 -19.09 5.79
N PHE A 70 18.14 -18.45 4.71
CA PHE A 70 17.43 -17.35 4.06
C PHE A 70 16.06 -17.80 3.55
N ARG A 71 16.01 -18.94 2.83
CA ARG A 71 14.75 -19.56 2.40
C ARG A 71 13.85 -19.89 3.58
N ARG A 72 14.39 -20.45 4.66
CA ARG A 72 13.60 -20.77 5.86
C ARG A 72 13.00 -19.50 6.48
N ALA A 73 13.75 -18.39 6.52
CA ALA A 73 13.24 -17.11 7.03
C ALA A 73 12.07 -16.59 6.19
N ILE A 74 12.07 -16.75 4.87
CA ILE A 74 10.96 -16.36 4.00
C ILE A 74 9.74 -17.28 4.14
N ARG A 75 9.98 -18.60 4.22
CA ARG A 75 8.91 -19.62 4.27
C ARG A 75 8.28 -19.77 5.65
N ARG A 76 9.04 -19.44 6.70
CA ARG A 76 8.64 -19.56 8.12
C ARG A 76 9.19 -18.36 8.88
N PRO A 77 8.71 -17.15 8.56
CA PRO A 77 9.20 -15.94 9.16
C PRO A 77 8.87 -15.87 10.65
N TRP A 78 9.57 -14.96 11.31
CA TRP A 78 9.29 -14.58 12.69
C TRP A 78 8.75 -13.15 12.75
N GLY A 79 7.92 -12.89 13.75
CA GLY A 79 7.33 -11.56 13.94
C GLY A 79 6.36 -11.22 12.83
N VAL A 80 6.52 -10.03 12.27
CA VAL A 80 5.57 -9.40 11.33
C VAL A 80 5.97 -9.56 9.87
N MET A 81 7.08 -10.23 9.57
CA MET A 81 7.46 -10.50 8.18
C MET A 81 6.40 -11.43 7.55
N PRO A 82 5.83 -11.07 6.37
CA PRO A 82 4.84 -11.90 5.70
C PRO A 82 5.41 -13.26 5.32
N THR A 83 4.59 -14.31 5.46
CA THR A 83 4.95 -15.63 4.93
C THR A 83 4.73 -15.62 3.42
N LEU A 84 5.80 -15.78 2.64
CA LEU A 84 5.68 -15.87 1.17
C LEU A 84 5.64 -17.35 0.76
N ASN A 85 4.54 -17.76 0.15
CA ASN A 85 4.37 -19.13 -0.37
C ASN A 85 5.06 -19.30 -1.75
N VAL A 86 5.08 -20.54 -2.25
CA VAL A 86 5.78 -20.88 -3.51
C VAL A 86 5.19 -20.16 -4.73
N GLU A 87 3.89 -19.83 -4.70
CA GLU A 87 3.23 -19.08 -5.77
C GLU A 87 3.60 -17.60 -5.75
N GLN A 88 3.80 -17.02 -4.56
CA GLN A 88 4.19 -15.62 -4.38
C GLN A 88 5.67 -15.38 -4.68
N LEU A 89 6.53 -16.31 -4.27
CA LEU A 89 7.97 -16.28 -4.54
C LEU A 89 8.46 -17.72 -4.65
N SER A 90 8.89 -18.14 -5.84
CA SER A 90 9.38 -19.51 -6.08
C SER A 90 10.70 -19.77 -5.36
N ASP A 91 11.12 -21.04 -5.27
CA ASP A 91 12.43 -21.36 -4.68
C ASP A 91 13.60 -20.77 -5.49
N GLN A 92 13.47 -20.67 -6.82
CA GLN A 92 14.43 -19.95 -7.66
C GLN A 92 14.39 -18.45 -7.37
N GLY A 93 13.20 -17.85 -7.26
CA GLY A 93 13.09 -16.42 -6.91
C GLY A 93 13.71 -16.10 -5.55
N ILE A 94 13.64 -17.02 -4.58
CA ILE A 94 14.35 -16.88 -3.30
C ILE A 94 15.88 -16.93 -3.51
N ALA A 95 16.38 -17.83 -4.36
CA ALA A 95 17.81 -17.90 -4.68
C ALA A 95 18.30 -16.62 -5.38
N ASP A 96 17.49 -16.07 -6.28
CA ASP A 96 17.75 -14.80 -6.98
C ASP A 96 17.82 -13.62 -5.99
N VAL A 97 16.84 -13.52 -5.08
CA VAL A 97 16.84 -12.50 -4.01
C VAL A 97 18.05 -12.67 -3.09
N TYR A 98 18.41 -13.90 -2.72
CA TYR A 98 19.59 -14.16 -1.89
C TYR A 98 20.88 -13.70 -2.60
N ALA A 99 21.02 -13.98 -3.90
CA ALA A 99 22.15 -13.52 -4.71
C ALA A 99 22.23 -11.98 -4.76
N PHE A 100 21.09 -11.30 -4.90
CA PHE A 100 21.01 -9.84 -4.85
C PHE A 100 21.50 -9.28 -3.50
N VAL A 101 20.92 -9.72 -2.37
CA VAL A 101 21.30 -9.15 -1.06
C VAL A 101 22.73 -9.51 -0.65
N ALA A 102 23.22 -10.68 -1.06
CA ALA A 102 24.61 -11.09 -0.82
C ALA A 102 25.62 -10.24 -1.60
N ALA A 103 25.23 -9.69 -2.75
CA ALA A 103 26.07 -8.80 -3.56
C ALA A 103 26.11 -7.35 -3.03
N LYS A 104 25.18 -6.97 -2.14
CA LYS A 104 25.17 -5.63 -1.53
C LYS A 104 26.28 -5.50 -0.48
N PRO A 105 26.91 -4.31 -0.33
CA PRO A 105 27.86 -4.07 0.75
C PRO A 105 27.17 -4.18 2.12
N ALA A 106 27.74 -4.95 3.05
CA ALA A 106 27.24 -5.01 4.42
C ALA A 106 27.26 -3.62 5.08
N VAL A 107 26.23 -3.31 5.87
CA VAL A 107 26.10 -2.04 6.58
C VAL A 107 26.45 -2.23 8.07
N PRO A 108 27.06 -1.23 8.73
CA PRO A 108 27.40 -1.32 10.14
C PRO A 108 26.18 -1.20 11.06
N GLU A 109 25.14 -0.49 10.60
CA GLU A 109 23.88 -0.29 11.31
C GLU A 109 22.72 -0.37 10.30
N PRO A 110 21.53 -0.85 10.71
CA PRO A 110 20.35 -0.84 9.85
C PRO A 110 19.95 0.58 9.43
N GLY A 111 19.34 0.70 8.25
CA GLY A 111 18.73 1.93 7.76
C GLY A 111 17.63 2.50 8.68
N GLU A 112 17.15 3.70 8.35
CA GLU A 112 16.01 4.29 9.05
C GLU A 112 14.70 3.57 8.69
N TRP A 113 13.74 3.60 9.61
CA TRP A 113 12.39 3.11 9.31
C TRP A 113 11.72 4.02 8.28
N ARG A 114 11.00 3.41 7.33
CA ARG A 114 10.23 4.12 6.30
C ARG A 114 9.27 5.14 6.92
N TRP A 115 8.60 4.73 7.99
CA TRP A 115 7.88 5.63 8.87
C TRP A 115 8.56 5.60 10.24
N ARG A 116 8.97 6.77 10.75
CA ARG A 116 9.64 6.86 12.05
C ARG A 116 8.74 6.33 13.16
N ARG A 117 9.38 5.95 14.26
CA ARG A 117 8.69 5.54 15.47
C ARG A 117 7.82 6.69 15.98
N ALA A 118 6.58 6.38 16.37
CA ALA A 118 5.73 7.34 17.05
C ALA A 118 6.43 7.81 18.35
N PRO A 119 6.46 9.13 18.64
CA PRO A 119 7.13 9.66 19.81
C PRO A 119 6.41 9.25 21.10
N GLU A 120 7.08 9.39 22.24
CA GLU A 120 6.50 9.04 23.55
C GLU A 120 5.23 9.82 23.89
N THR A 121 5.10 11.03 23.35
CA THR A 121 3.93 11.89 23.49
C THR A 121 2.72 11.44 22.68
N ALA A 122 2.87 10.49 21.74
CA ALA A 122 1.75 9.94 20.99
C ALA A 122 0.85 9.05 21.86
N PRO A 123 -0.46 8.95 21.55
CA PRO A 123 -1.38 8.02 22.22
C PRO A 123 -0.83 6.60 22.27
N LEU A 124 -1.14 5.86 23.34
CA LEU A 124 -0.65 4.49 23.53
C LEU A 124 -0.99 3.60 22.32
N GLY A 125 -2.24 3.66 21.83
CA GLY A 125 -2.66 2.93 20.63
C GLY A 125 -1.82 3.25 19.39
N GLN A 126 -1.50 4.53 19.14
CA GLN A 126 -0.62 4.93 18.03
C GLN A 126 0.79 4.36 18.20
N ARG A 127 1.36 4.40 19.41
CA ARG A 127 2.68 3.83 19.68
C ARG A 127 2.70 2.32 19.50
N LEU A 128 1.68 1.61 19.98
CA LEU A 128 1.56 0.16 19.79
C LEU A 128 1.41 -0.20 18.32
N TYR A 129 0.58 0.54 17.58
CA TYR A 129 0.38 0.39 16.13
C TYR A 129 1.68 0.62 15.33
N MET A 130 2.40 1.71 15.61
CA MET A 130 3.62 2.09 14.88
C MET A 130 4.85 1.28 15.31
N ASN A 131 5.11 1.22 16.61
CA ASN A 131 6.40 0.82 17.14
C ASN A 131 6.45 -0.67 17.51
N THR A 132 5.31 -1.24 17.95
CA THR A 132 5.24 -2.63 18.41
C THR A 132 4.71 -3.56 17.33
N ALA A 133 3.56 -3.23 16.75
CA ALA A 133 2.92 -4.03 15.71
C ALA A 133 3.50 -3.75 14.32
N GLY A 134 4.14 -2.59 14.11
CA GLY A 134 4.74 -2.24 12.81
C GLY A 134 3.73 -1.95 11.69
N CYS A 135 2.43 -1.88 12.01
CA CYS A 135 1.37 -1.75 11.02
C CYS A 135 1.56 -0.48 10.17
N GLY A 136 1.99 0.62 10.79
CA GLY A 136 2.21 1.89 10.10
C GLY A 136 3.35 1.91 9.09
N GLN A 137 4.23 0.91 9.06
CA GLN A 137 5.24 0.82 7.99
C GLN A 137 4.60 0.62 6.61
N CYS A 138 3.46 -0.08 6.58
CA CYS A 138 2.67 -0.32 5.37
C CYS A 138 1.42 0.57 5.31
N HIS A 139 0.75 0.74 6.44
CA HIS A 139 -0.54 1.40 6.53
C HIS A 139 -0.45 2.89 6.86
N GLU A 140 0.75 3.49 6.86
CA GLU A 140 0.99 4.89 7.25
C GLU A 140 0.59 5.25 8.70
N PRO A 141 0.99 6.41 9.25
CA PRO A 141 0.81 6.72 10.67
C PRO A 141 -0.63 6.85 11.13
N GLU A 142 -1.54 7.18 10.22
CA GLU A 142 -2.97 7.40 10.49
C GLU A 142 -3.86 6.22 10.12
N ASN A 143 -3.27 5.15 9.55
CA ASN A 143 -4.00 4.01 8.99
C ASN A 143 -5.15 4.41 8.05
N ALA A 144 -4.89 5.33 7.12
CA ALA A 144 -5.93 5.91 6.28
C ALA A 144 -6.65 4.83 5.47
N TYR A 145 -5.88 3.88 4.92
CA TYR A 145 -6.43 2.74 4.19
C TYR A 145 -7.20 1.74 5.07
N GLY A 146 -6.67 1.35 6.23
CA GLY A 146 -7.35 0.39 7.11
C GLY A 146 -8.65 0.96 7.68
N ARG A 147 -8.64 2.24 8.07
CA ARG A 147 -9.84 2.96 8.53
C ARG A 147 -10.88 3.11 7.43
N MET A 148 -10.45 3.27 6.18
CA MET A 148 -11.33 3.30 5.02
C MET A 148 -12.06 1.96 4.84
N TRP A 149 -11.34 0.84 4.86
CA TRP A 149 -11.95 -0.49 4.75
C TRP A 149 -12.87 -0.86 5.91
N LEU A 150 -12.50 -0.47 7.14
CA LEU A 150 -13.41 -0.61 8.27
C LEU A 150 -14.66 0.27 8.09
N GLY A 151 -14.50 1.47 7.53
CA GLY A 151 -15.60 2.38 7.22
C GLY A 151 -16.56 1.85 6.15
N GLU A 152 -16.13 0.95 5.27
CA GLU A 152 -17.04 0.24 4.35
C GLU A 152 -18.05 -0.65 5.10
N HIS A 153 -17.69 -1.09 6.31
CA HIS A 153 -18.48 -1.94 7.20
C HIS A 153 -18.73 -1.28 8.57
N ALA A 154 -18.82 0.04 8.64
CA ALA A 154 -18.73 0.77 9.90
C ALA A 154 -19.70 0.32 11.00
N LYS A 155 -20.94 -0.06 10.67
CA LYS A 155 -21.92 -0.54 11.66
C LYS A 155 -21.61 -1.92 12.23
N GLU A 156 -20.74 -2.68 11.56
CA GLU A 156 -20.28 -4.02 11.96
C GLU A 156 -18.86 -4.01 12.54
N ALA A 157 -18.15 -2.88 12.47
CA ALA A 157 -16.73 -2.75 12.83
C ALA A 157 -16.48 -2.68 14.35
N ASP A 158 -17.03 -3.63 15.09
CA ASP A 158 -16.68 -3.86 16.50
C ASP A 158 -15.27 -4.44 16.65
N PHE A 159 -14.84 -4.67 17.89
CA PHE A 159 -13.51 -5.22 18.15
C PHE A 159 -13.32 -6.62 17.54
N ASP A 160 -14.35 -7.48 17.54
CA ASP A 160 -14.23 -8.85 17.05
C ASP A 160 -14.11 -8.86 15.52
N TYR A 161 -14.88 -8.00 14.84
CA TYR A 161 -14.72 -7.73 13.41
C TYR A 161 -13.31 -7.24 13.09
N PHE A 162 -12.81 -6.26 13.84
CA PHE A 162 -11.46 -5.71 13.68
C PHE A 162 -10.37 -6.76 13.92
N ALA A 163 -10.45 -7.52 15.01
CA ALA A 163 -9.49 -8.56 15.35
C ALA A 163 -9.41 -9.65 14.28
N ARG A 164 -10.56 -10.04 13.73
CA ARG A 164 -10.64 -10.97 12.60
C ARG A 164 -9.97 -10.43 11.34
N GLN A 165 -10.10 -9.13 11.04
CA GLN A 165 -9.40 -8.52 9.90
C GLN A 165 -7.87 -8.59 10.02
N ILE A 166 -7.32 -8.88 11.21
CA ILE A 166 -5.87 -8.91 11.46
C ILE A 166 -5.37 -10.34 11.61
N TYR A 167 -6.03 -11.15 12.44
CA TYR A 167 -5.62 -12.53 12.69
C TYR A 167 -5.93 -13.48 11.52
N GLU A 168 -6.97 -13.20 10.74
CA GLU A 168 -7.40 -14.03 9.60
C GLU A 168 -7.13 -13.35 8.24
N HIS A 169 -6.36 -12.25 8.24
CA HIS A 169 -6.17 -11.44 7.04
C HIS A 169 -5.51 -12.21 5.90
N THR A 170 -4.61 -13.16 6.19
CA THR A 170 -3.97 -14.01 5.17
C THR A 170 -4.94 -14.99 4.54
N ASP A 171 -5.99 -15.38 5.25
CA ASP A 171 -7.01 -16.28 4.71
C ASP A 171 -7.95 -15.51 3.79
N LYS A 172 -8.29 -14.28 4.17
CA LYS A 172 -9.10 -13.36 3.36
C LYS A 172 -8.34 -12.81 2.14
N TYR A 173 -7.05 -12.56 2.30
CA TYR A 173 -6.15 -12.02 1.27
C TYR A 173 -4.92 -12.91 1.12
N PRO A 174 -5.05 -14.09 0.49
CA PRO A 174 -3.96 -15.07 0.38
C PRO A 174 -2.77 -14.59 -0.46
N ARG A 175 -2.98 -13.54 -1.26
CA ARG A 175 -1.92 -12.85 -2.03
C ARG A 175 -1.50 -11.52 -1.39
N GLY A 176 -2.05 -11.19 -0.23
CA GLY A 176 -1.71 -10.00 0.53
C GLY A 176 -0.27 -10.05 1.04
N ARG A 177 0.26 -8.87 1.38
CA ARG A 177 1.62 -8.68 1.87
C ARG A 177 1.65 -8.15 3.30
N MET A 178 0.51 -8.20 4.00
CA MET A 178 0.46 -7.86 5.42
C MET A 178 1.11 -8.98 6.23
N GLY A 179 1.74 -8.60 7.35
CA GLY A 179 2.46 -9.51 8.22
C GLY A 179 1.57 -10.55 8.89
N THR A 180 2.10 -11.75 9.18
CA THR A 180 1.33 -12.78 9.89
C THR A 180 1.24 -12.48 11.38
N TYR A 181 0.08 -11.98 11.84
CA TYR A 181 -0.17 -11.71 13.26
C TYR A 181 -0.81 -12.91 13.96
N ARG A 182 -0.31 -13.24 15.15
CA ARG A 182 -0.87 -14.30 16.01
C ARG A 182 -1.17 -13.73 17.39
N ARG A 183 -2.13 -14.31 18.09
CA ARG A 183 -2.57 -13.87 19.43
C ARG A 183 -1.44 -13.89 20.46
N GLU A 184 -0.45 -14.77 20.31
CA GLU A 184 0.72 -14.83 21.20
C GLU A 184 1.70 -13.67 20.96
N ARG A 185 1.69 -13.07 19.76
CA ARG A 185 2.61 -12.00 19.34
C ARG A 185 1.98 -10.62 19.39
N LEU A 186 0.69 -10.57 19.11
CA LEU A 186 -0.16 -9.39 19.24
C LEU A 186 -1.35 -9.79 20.12
N PRO A 187 -1.19 -9.78 21.46
CA PRO A 187 -2.28 -10.11 22.38
C PRO A 187 -3.47 -9.17 22.21
N GLU A 188 -4.68 -9.64 22.51
CA GLU A 188 -5.88 -8.80 22.39
C GLU A 188 -5.80 -7.54 23.25
N SER A 189 -5.11 -7.53 24.39
CA SER A 189 -4.93 -6.33 25.19
C SER A 189 -4.21 -5.22 24.41
N VAL A 190 -3.17 -5.58 23.65
CA VAL A 190 -2.47 -4.66 22.75
C VAL A 190 -3.39 -4.25 21.60
N LEU A 191 -4.13 -5.21 21.04
CA LEU A 191 -4.99 -4.93 19.89
C LEU A 191 -6.19 -4.05 20.26
N ARG A 192 -6.71 -4.15 21.48
CA ARG A 192 -7.78 -3.29 22.00
C ARG A 192 -7.33 -1.84 22.15
N GLU A 193 -6.09 -1.59 22.57
CA GLU A 193 -5.51 -0.24 22.59
C GLU A 193 -5.38 0.34 21.17
N ILE A 194 -4.99 -0.49 20.20
CA ILE A 194 -4.94 -0.07 18.79
C ILE A 194 -6.36 0.20 18.26
N TYR A 195 -7.34 -0.65 18.58
CA TYR A 195 -8.75 -0.47 18.20
C TYR A 195 -9.33 0.81 18.80
N GLN A 196 -9.11 1.05 20.09
CA GLN A 196 -9.56 2.25 20.79
C GLN A 196 -9.04 3.49 20.08
N TRP A 197 -7.73 3.58 19.85
CA TRP A 197 -7.15 4.72 19.17
C TRP A 197 -7.67 4.85 17.72
N MET A 198 -7.62 3.77 16.94
CA MET A 198 -7.83 3.83 15.49
C MET A 198 -9.30 3.93 15.07
N VAL A 199 -10.19 3.24 15.77
CA VAL A 199 -11.62 3.13 15.40
C VAL A 199 -12.47 4.08 16.23
N ILE A 200 -12.17 4.23 17.53
CA ILE A 200 -12.98 5.04 18.44
C ILE A 200 -12.48 6.48 18.52
N ASP A 201 -11.18 6.68 18.80
CA ASP A 201 -10.65 8.02 19.08
C ASP A 201 -10.49 8.85 17.81
N ILE A 202 -9.91 8.29 16.73
CA ILE A 202 -9.73 9.02 15.46
C ILE A 202 -10.86 8.78 14.45
N GLY A 203 -11.67 7.73 14.63
CA GLY A 203 -12.84 7.39 13.79
C GLY A 203 -12.51 6.68 12.49
N MET A 204 -13.45 5.95 11.89
CA MET A 204 -13.28 5.34 10.56
C MET A 204 -13.39 6.38 9.43
N ARG A 205 -12.97 6.02 8.21
CA ARG A 205 -13.03 6.88 7.01
C ARG A 205 -14.01 6.31 5.99
N ALA A 206 -14.74 7.14 5.26
CA ALA A 206 -15.57 6.66 4.16
C ALA A 206 -14.71 6.21 2.96
N SER A 207 -15.18 5.21 2.20
CA SER A 207 -14.48 4.71 1.00
C SER A 207 -14.99 5.40 -0.25
N ILE A 208 -14.61 6.66 -0.41
CA ILE A 208 -14.98 7.46 -1.58
C ILE A 208 -13.98 7.21 -2.71
N GLY A 209 -14.49 7.03 -3.92
CA GLY A 209 -13.70 6.92 -5.14
C GLY A 209 -14.30 7.76 -6.25
N ALA A 210 -13.44 8.30 -7.11
CA ALA A 210 -13.87 9.01 -8.30
C ALA A 210 -12.93 8.72 -9.47
N VAL A 211 -13.51 8.59 -10.66
CA VAL A 211 -12.78 8.34 -11.92
C VAL A 211 -13.28 9.28 -12.99
N ILE A 212 -12.37 9.88 -13.73
CA ILE A 212 -12.69 10.68 -14.92
C ILE A 212 -12.55 9.79 -16.16
N GLU A 213 -13.54 9.83 -17.03
CA GLU A 213 -13.52 9.17 -18.32
C GLU A 213 -13.70 10.22 -19.43
N MET A 214 -12.87 10.11 -20.47
CA MET A 214 -12.95 10.96 -21.65
C MET A 214 -13.93 10.37 -22.65
N GLY A 215 -14.90 11.17 -23.10
CA GLY A 215 -15.83 10.81 -24.15
C GLY A 215 -15.32 11.19 -25.55
N GLU A 216 -16.11 10.86 -26.56
CA GLU A 216 -15.80 11.19 -27.95
C GLU A 216 -15.84 12.71 -28.19
N ARG A 217 -14.74 13.24 -28.71
CA ARG A 217 -14.59 14.65 -29.06
C ARG A 217 -15.53 15.04 -30.22
N ARG A 218 -16.16 16.21 -30.12
CA ARG A 218 -17.06 16.79 -31.13
C ARG A 218 -16.61 18.20 -31.48
N GLY A 219 -15.96 18.35 -32.64
CA GLY A 219 -15.38 19.63 -33.03
C GLY A 219 -14.26 20.08 -32.09
N GLU A 220 -14.45 21.22 -31.43
CA GLU A 220 -13.51 21.74 -30.43
C GLU A 220 -13.79 21.25 -29.00
N GLU A 221 -14.92 20.59 -28.79
CA GLU A 221 -15.40 20.18 -27.49
C GLU A 221 -15.10 18.70 -27.20
N THR A 222 -14.55 18.43 -26.01
CA THR A 222 -14.34 17.08 -25.49
C THR A 222 -15.19 16.91 -24.23
N PRO A 223 -16.18 16.00 -24.22
CA PRO A 223 -16.95 15.69 -23.02
C PRO A 223 -16.16 14.77 -22.09
N PHE A 224 -16.33 14.96 -20.79
CA PHE A 224 -15.77 14.14 -19.72
C PHE A 224 -16.86 13.75 -18.73
N THR A 225 -16.77 12.53 -18.22
CA THR A 225 -17.65 12.00 -17.18
C THR A 225 -16.86 11.76 -15.92
N VAL A 226 -17.38 12.16 -14.76
CA VAL A 226 -16.85 11.80 -13.45
C VAL A 226 -17.81 10.83 -12.80
N THR A 227 -17.36 9.59 -12.58
CA THR A 227 -18.10 8.60 -11.80
C THR A 227 -17.64 8.71 -10.37
N LEU A 228 -18.47 9.31 -9.52
CA LEU A 228 -18.28 9.40 -8.07
C LEU A 228 -18.95 8.19 -7.41
N THR A 229 -18.29 7.53 -6.46
CA THR A 229 -18.80 6.33 -5.81
C THR A 229 -18.45 6.33 -4.34
N ASN A 230 -19.44 6.06 -3.48
CA ASN A 230 -19.21 5.63 -2.12
C ASN A 230 -19.21 4.09 -2.10
N ARG A 231 -18.05 3.49 -1.91
CA ARG A 231 -17.87 2.03 -1.92
C ARG A 231 -18.21 1.35 -0.60
N GLY A 232 -18.78 2.09 0.35
CA GLY A 232 -19.33 1.49 1.56
C GLY A 232 -20.43 0.49 1.24
N VAL A 233 -20.58 -0.53 2.08
CA VAL A 233 -21.66 -1.51 1.92
C VAL A 233 -22.99 -0.84 2.25
N THR A 234 -23.98 -0.94 1.37
CA THR A 234 -25.29 -0.30 1.55
C THR A 234 -25.90 -0.63 2.92
N ASN A 235 -26.36 0.40 3.62
CA ASN A 235 -26.90 0.36 4.99
C ASN A 235 -25.90 -0.04 6.10
N VAL A 236 -24.65 -0.39 5.78
CA VAL A 236 -23.64 -0.85 6.75
C VAL A 236 -22.45 0.10 6.83
N GLY A 237 -21.97 0.60 5.69
CA GLY A 237 -20.85 1.52 5.58
C GLY A 237 -21.20 2.94 5.98
N LEU A 238 -20.17 3.80 5.97
CA LEU A 238 -20.31 5.23 6.22
C LEU A 238 -20.92 5.94 5.02
N ASP A 239 -21.99 6.68 5.28
CA ASP A 239 -22.42 7.77 4.39
C ASP A 239 -21.45 8.94 4.53
N VAL A 240 -21.48 9.89 3.59
CA VAL A 240 -20.73 11.15 3.69
C VAL A 240 -21.62 12.36 3.45
N ASP A 241 -21.30 13.45 4.15
CA ASP A 241 -21.98 14.73 4.04
C ASP A 241 -21.00 15.83 3.60
N GLY A 242 -21.54 16.87 2.96
CA GLY A 242 -20.76 18.06 2.56
C GLY A 242 -19.73 17.76 1.48
N VAL A 243 -20.08 16.92 0.50
CA VAL A 243 -19.15 16.49 -0.54
C VAL A 243 -18.87 17.62 -1.53
N THR A 244 -17.59 17.94 -1.74
CA THR A 244 -17.14 18.86 -2.79
C THR A 244 -16.23 18.12 -3.75
N VAL A 245 -16.68 17.97 -5.00
CA VAL A 245 -15.86 17.43 -6.10
C VAL A 245 -15.28 18.62 -6.85
N PHE A 246 -13.96 18.66 -7.02
CA PHE A 246 -13.33 19.61 -7.93
C PHE A 246 -12.34 18.94 -8.87
N VAL A 247 -12.45 19.27 -10.15
CA VAL A 247 -11.61 18.74 -11.24
C VAL A 247 -10.78 19.86 -11.82
N LYS A 248 -9.45 19.76 -11.80
CA LYS A 248 -8.56 20.77 -12.40
C LYS A 248 -8.80 20.86 -13.90
N VAL A 249 -8.88 22.08 -14.40
CA VAL A 249 -9.00 22.37 -15.83
C VAL A 249 -7.59 22.45 -16.42
N PRO A 250 -7.24 21.64 -17.43
CA PRO A 250 -5.96 21.75 -18.11
C PRO A 250 -5.73 23.17 -18.65
N PRO A 251 -4.52 23.76 -18.50
CA PRO A 251 -4.28 25.15 -18.86
C PRO A 251 -4.55 25.52 -20.32
N SER A 252 -4.53 24.53 -21.22
CA SER A 252 -4.81 24.70 -22.66
C SER A 252 -6.30 24.66 -23.01
N MET A 253 -7.18 24.48 -22.03
CA MET A 253 -8.61 24.26 -22.24
C MET A 253 -9.47 25.24 -21.43
N THR A 254 -10.71 25.41 -21.87
CA THR A 254 -11.73 26.19 -21.15
C THR A 254 -12.97 25.35 -20.93
N VAL A 255 -13.76 25.68 -19.90
CA VAL A 255 -14.97 24.93 -19.58
C VAL A 255 -16.13 25.42 -20.45
N ALA A 256 -16.67 24.56 -21.31
CA ALA A 256 -17.84 24.86 -22.14
C ALA A 256 -19.16 24.67 -21.39
N GLY A 257 -19.18 23.78 -20.39
CA GLY A 257 -20.34 23.55 -19.54
C GLY A 257 -20.21 22.28 -18.70
N GLY A 258 -21.24 21.97 -17.92
CA GLY A 258 -21.30 20.75 -17.13
C GLY A 258 -22.68 20.53 -16.50
N THR A 259 -22.90 19.30 -16.03
CA THR A 259 -24.16 18.85 -15.43
C THR A 259 -23.90 17.86 -14.28
N GLY A 260 -24.97 17.40 -13.63
CA GLY A 260 -24.91 16.50 -12.48
C GLY A 260 -25.31 17.19 -11.18
N ALA A 261 -25.51 16.38 -10.14
CA ALA A 261 -25.96 16.87 -8.84
C ALA A 261 -25.01 17.93 -8.28
N GLY A 262 -25.54 19.10 -7.94
CA GLY A 262 -24.78 20.14 -7.25
C GLY A 262 -23.77 20.92 -8.10
N TYR A 263 -23.82 20.85 -9.43
CA TYR A 263 -22.91 21.58 -10.31
C TYR A 263 -22.87 23.08 -10.01
N GLN A 264 -21.65 23.63 -9.87
CA GLN A 264 -21.39 25.04 -9.53
C GLN A 264 -20.69 25.81 -10.66
N GLY A 265 -20.29 25.16 -11.74
CA GLY A 265 -19.52 25.79 -12.82
C GLY A 265 -18.01 25.69 -12.62
N ALA A 266 -17.29 26.47 -13.43
CA ALA A 266 -15.86 26.67 -13.32
C ALA A 266 -15.54 27.82 -12.37
N GLN A 267 -14.53 27.64 -11.51
CA GLN A 267 -14.09 28.67 -10.59
C GLN A 267 -12.61 28.51 -10.26
N PRO A 268 -11.90 29.57 -9.84
CA PRO A 268 -10.49 29.44 -9.46
C PRO A 268 -10.36 28.55 -8.21
N LEU A 269 -9.44 27.60 -8.21
CA LEU A 269 -9.24 26.66 -7.10
C LEU A 269 -9.00 27.39 -5.76
N ALA A 270 -8.22 28.47 -5.79
CA ALA A 270 -7.96 29.30 -4.61
C ALA A 270 -9.21 29.88 -3.92
N THR A 271 -10.36 29.94 -4.60
CA THR A 271 -11.62 30.44 -4.02
C THR A 271 -12.38 29.39 -3.19
N LEU A 272 -12.02 28.12 -3.30
CA LEU A 272 -12.74 27.03 -2.63
C LEU A 272 -12.47 26.93 -1.13
N GLY A 273 -11.34 27.45 -0.65
CA GLY A 273 -10.88 27.19 0.72
C GLY A 273 -10.53 25.74 1.00
N LEU A 274 -10.37 24.92 -0.06
CA LEU A 274 -10.01 23.52 -0.01
C LEU A 274 -8.68 23.31 -0.73
N GLU A 275 -7.88 22.39 -0.21
CA GLU A 275 -6.58 22.05 -0.79
C GLU A 275 -6.66 20.76 -1.61
N PRO A 276 -5.99 20.67 -2.76
CA PRO A 276 -5.77 19.41 -3.46
C PRO A 276 -5.16 18.36 -2.54
N ARG A 277 -5.58 17.11 -2.72
CA ARG A 277 -4.90 16.00 -2.08
C ARG A 277 -3.48 15.89 -2.64
N LEU A 278 -2.51 15.82 -1.72
CA LEU A 278 -1.12 15.61 -2.09
C LEU A 278 -0.96 14.21 -2.72
N PRO A 279 -0.12 14.07 -3.77
CA PRO A 279 0.23 12.75 -4.28
C PRO A 279 0.96 11.95 -3.19
N LEU A 280 1.09 10.64 -3.43
CA LEU A 280 2.01 9.79 -2.67
C LEU A 280 3.45 10.30 -2.87
N ALA A 281 3.92 11.19 -1.99
CA ALA A 281 5.32 11.59 -1.95
C ALA A 281 6.15 10.46 -1.33
N PRO A 282 7.44 10.32 -1.69
CA PRO A 282 8.39 9.54 -0.90
C PRO A 282 8.53 10.21 0.48
N HIS A 283 7.75 9.73 1.46
CA HIS A 283 7.90 9.91 2.90
C HIS A 283 8.49 11.25 3.36
N SER A 284 7.78 12.36 3.10
CA SER A 284 8.15 13.64 3.72
C SER A 284 7.97 13.54 5.24
N HIS A 285 9.09 13.55 5.98
CA HIS A 285 9.12 13.66 7.43
C HIS A 285 9.99 14.85 7.85
N ASP A 286 9.46 15.68 8.74
CA ASP A 286 10.18 16.71 9.49
C ASP A 286 10.51 16.12 10.89
N ASP A 287 11.76 16.25 11.29
CA ASP A 287 12.32 15.75 12.56
C ASP A 287 12.17 16.74 13.72
N SER A 288 11.65 17.94 13.47
CA SER A 288 11.52 19.02 14.45
C SER A 288 10.22 19.00 15.27
N GLY A 289 9.28 18.12 14.94
CA GLY A 289 7.94 18.13 15.53
C GLY A 289 7.08 19.34 15.09
N ARG A 290 7.61 20.21 14.23
CA ARG A 290 6.78 21.04 13.36
C ARG A 290 6.42 20.20 12.16
N VAL A 291 5.22 20.43 11.66
CA VAL A 291 4.80 19.72 10.48
C VAL A 291 4.26 20.72 9.49
N GLU A 292 5.15 21.23 8.65
CA GLU A 292 4.74 22.04 7.50
C GLU A 292 4.33 21.09 6.38
N ARG A 293 3.02 21.04 6.09
CA ARG A 293 2.52 20.36 4.90
C ARG A 293 3.16 21.04 3.67
N PRO A 294 3.65 20.28 2.67
CA PRO A 294 4.09 20.86 1.42
C PRO A 294 3.01 21.78 0.87
N ARG A 295 3.38 23.03 0.54
CA ARG A 295 2.43 24.01 0.02
C ARG A 295 1.81 23.47 -1.28
N GLN A 296 0.50 23.28 -1.27
CA GLN A 296 -0.22 22.83 -2.46
C GLN A 296 -0.32 23.94 -3.50
N ASP A 297 -0.26 23.53 -4.78
CA ASP A 297 -0.56 24.42 -5.89
C ASP A 297 -2.07 24.66 -5.99
N LEU A 298 -2.49 25.89 -5.65
CA LEU A 298 -3.88 26.35 -5.73
C LEU A 298 -4.17 27.14 -7.01
N SER A 299 -3.25 27.15 -7.98
CA SER A 299 -3.43 27.87 -9.23
C SER A 299 -4.37 27.13 -10.20
N GLY A 300 -4.94 27.90 -11.13
CA GLY A 300 -5.83 27.40 -12.18
C GLY A 300 -7.29 27.31 -11.76
N ASP A 301 -8.12 27.05 -12.77
CA ASP A 301 -9.55 26.86 -12.61
C ASP A 301 -9.86 25.38 -12.37
N VAL A 302 -10.98 25.16 -11.68
CA VAL A 302 -11.56 23.84 -11.43
C VAL A 302 -13.03 23.84 -11.79
N VAL A 303 -13.52 22.69 -12.26
CA VAL A 303 -14.95 22.42 -12.39
C VAL A 303 -15.46 21.85 -11.06
N VAL A 304 -16.55 22.39 -10.52
CA VAL A 304 -16.97 22.11 -9.13
C VAL A 304 -18.40 21.56 -9.04
N TRP A 305 -18.59 20.59 -8.15
CA TRP A 305 -19.90 20.12 -7.67
C TRP A 305 -19.94 20.12 -6.14
N ARG A 306 -21.08 20.53 -5.58
CA ARG A 306 -21.36 20.46 -4.14
C ARG A 306 -22.57 19.55 -3.89
N ILE A 307 -22.31 18.38 -3.34
CA ILE A 307 -23.28 17.32 -3.13
C ILE A 307 -23.54 17.23 -1.61
N PRO A 308 -24.75 17.53 -1.12
CA PRO A 308 -25.00 17.60 0.32
C PRO A 308 -24.76 16.28 1.05
N HIS A 309 -25.08 15.15 0.42
CA HIS A 309 -25.03 13.82 0.99
C HIS A 309 -24.76 12.77 -0.10
N LEU A 310 -24.00 11.72 0.23
CA LEU A 310 -23.77 10.55 -0.63
C LEU A 310 -23.79 9.28 0.24
N ALA A 311 -24.80 8.45 0.05
CA ALA A 311 -25.03 7.26 0.87
C ALA A 311 -24.04 6.12 0.55
N ALA A 312 -23.82 5.23 1.51
CA ALA A 312 -23.02 4.02 1.31
C ALA A 312 -23.60 3.16 0.18
N GLY A 313 -22.76 2.83 -0.81
CA GLY A 313 -23.13 2.06 -2.00
C GLY A 313 -23.73 2.90 -3.13
N GLU A 314 -23.85 4.22 -2.95
CA GLU A 314 -24.35 5.13 -3.99
C GLU A 314 -23.24 5.49 -4.99
N ALA A 315 -23.65 5.68 -6.25
CA ALA A 315 -22.82 6.22 -7.30
C ALA A 315 -23.54 7.34 -8.06
N LEU A 316 -22.82 8.41 -8.37
CA LEU A 316 -23.32 9.56 -9.11
C LEU A 316 -22.50 9.76 -10.39
N THR A 317 -23.20 10.08 -11.47
CA THR A 317 -22.59 10.50 -12.74
C THR A 317 -22.61 12.02 -12.82
N LEU A 318 -21.43 12.62 -12.84
CA LEU A 318 -21.23 14.06 -13.08
C LEU A 318 -20.60 14.23 -14.46
N SER A 319 -20.80 15.36 -15.12
CA SER A 319 -20.20 15.58 -16.44
C SER A 319 -19.80 17.02 -16.68
N PHE A 320 -18.77 17.21 -17.48
CA PHE A 320 -18.32 18.51 -17.93
C PHE A 320 -17.75 18.41 -19.34
N THR A 321 -17.77 19.51 -20.06
CA THR A 321 -17.22 19.61 -21.41
C THR A 321 -16.11 20.65 -21.40
N LEU A 322 -14.96 20.29 -21.95
CA LEU A 322 -13.87 21.23 -22.19
C LEU A 322 -13.81 21.60 -23.67
N SER A 323 -13.58 22.87 -23.97
CA SER A 323 -13.30 23.37 -25.30
C SER A 323 -11.81 23.75 -25.41
N GLY A 324 -11.18 23.38 -26.52
CA GLY A 324 -9.76 23.65 -26.77
C GLY A 324 -9.13 22.65 -27.74
N PRO A 325 -7.79 22.58 -27.83
CA PRO A 325 -7.08 21.61 -28.69
C PRO A 325 -7.44 20.15 -28.35
N PRO A 326 -7.18 19.19 -29.26
CA PRO A 326 -7.32 17.77 -28.96
C PRO A 326 -6.50 17.38 -27.70
N PRO A 327 -7.07 16.62 -26.75
CA PRO A 327 -6.35 16.18 -25.57
C PRO A 327 -5.09 15.38 -25.92
N THR A 328 -3.99 15.69 -25.21
CA THR A 328 -2.70 14.97 -25.31
C THR A 328 -2.42 14.22 -24.00
N GLU A 329 -1.38 13.39 -23.96
CA GLU A 329 -0.95 12.75 -22.71
C GLU A 329 -0.69 13.77 -21.59
N GLN A 330 -0.05 14.91 -21.92
CA GLN A 330 0.14 16.01 -20.97
C GLN A 330 -1.20 16.56 -20.46
N THR A 331 -2.17 16.75 -21.35
CA THR A 331 -3.52 17.19 -20.97
C THR A 331 -4.17 16.23 -19.98
N LEU A 332 -3.96 14.92 -20.13
CA LEU A 332 -4.48 13.92 -19.18
C LEU A 332 -3.76 13.99 -17.83
N GLN A 333 -2.46 14.28 -17.83
CA GLN A 333 -1.67 14.51 -16.60
C GLN A 333 -2.07 15.79 -15.86
N ASP A 334 -2.53 16.82 -16.58
CA ASP A 334 -2.94 18.10 -15.99
C ASP A 334 -4.20 17.98 -15.10
N PHE A 335 -4.94 16.87 -15.17
CA PHE A 335 -6.01 16.53 -14.20
C PHE A 335 -5.47 16.12 -12.82
N SER A 336 -4.15 15.91 -12.68
CA SER A 336 -3.52 15.56 -11.40
C SER A 336 -3.81 16.61 -10.32
N GLY A 337 -4.16 16.15 -9.11
CA GLY A 337 -4.61 17.02 -8.02
C GLY A 337 -6.12 17.30 -8.00
N SER A 338 -6.87 16.83 -8.99
CA SER A 338 -8.34 16.74 -8.90
C SER A 338 -8.74 15.90 -7.68
N THR A 339 -9.68 16.39 -6.88
CA THR A 339 -9.94 15.85 -5.54
C THR A 339 -11.43 15.84 -5.21
N VAL A 340 -11.86 14.83 -4.46
CA VAL A 340 -13.15 14.81 -3.76
C VAL A 340 -12.91 15.07 -2.29
N HIS A 341 -13.55 16.07 -1.72
CA HIS A 341 -13.59 16.37 -0.28
C HIS A 341 -14.96 16.01 0.30
N TRP A 342 -15.01 15.69 1.59
CA TRP A 342 -16.25 15.62 2.36
C TRP A 342 -16.01 16.12 3.79
N GLU A 343 -17.04 16.69 4.40
CA GLU A 343 -16.97 17.31 5.73
C GLU A 343 -17.13 16.27 6.84
N SER A 344 -17.98 15.27 6.63
CA SER A 344 -18.31 14.24 7.61
C SER A 344 -18.54 12.87 6.96
N PRO A 345 -18.12 11.76 7.59
CA PRO A 345 -17.23 11.72 8.74
C PRO A 345 -15.81 12.12 8.31
N GLY A 346 -15.26 13.14 8.95
CA GLY A 346 -13.83 13.40 9.00
C GLY A 346 -13.20 12.72 10.21
N ARG A 347 -11.93 13.01 10.46
CA ARG A 347 -11.28 12.60 11.71
C ARG A 347 -12.05 13.17 12.91
N ASN A 348 -12.31 12.32 13.91
CA ASN A 348 -13.03 12.74 15.11
C ASN A 348 -12.21 13.76 15.93
N ALA A 349 -12.80 14.94 16.17
CA ALA A 349 -12.19 16.01 16.96
C ALA A 349 -12.26 15.78 18.48
N ASN A 350 -13.09 14.83 18.93
CA ASN A 350 -13.28 14.50 20.35
C ASN A 350 -12.30 13.44 20.86
N GLY A 351 -11.46 12.86 20.00
CA GLY A 351 -10.26 12.15 20.48
C GLY A 351 -9.47 13.12 21.37
N SER A 352 -9.01 12.70 22.54
CA SER A 352 -8.31 13.62 23.44
C SER A 352 -6.97 14.05 22.84
N PRO A 353 -6.59 15.34 22.94
CA PRO A 353 -5.25 15.78 22.58
C PRO A 353 -4.17 15.05 23.40
N PRO A 354 -3.03 14.68 22.78
CA PRO A 354 -2.77 14.83 21.36
C PRO A 354 -3.44 13.70 20.55
N VAL A 355 -4.37 14.06 19.66
CA VAL A 355 -5.22 13.11 18.90
C VAL A 355 -4.38 12.22 17.98
N MET A 356 -3.24 12.71 17.51
CA MET A 356 -2.15 11.95 16.91
C MET A 356 -0.96 12.91 16.86
N VAL A 357 0.18 12.53 17.43
CA VAL A 357 1.39 13.36 17.36
C VAL A 357 2.13 13.10 16.06
N TYR A 358 2.11 11.86 15.57
CA TYR A 358 2.72 11.50 14.30
C TYR A 358 1.63 11.42 13.22
N ARG A 359 1.71 12.31 12.22
CA ARG A 359 0.62 12.52 11.25
C ARG A 359 1.04 12.25 9.81
N ASP A 360 0.06 11.88 9.01
CA ASP A 360 0.18 11.81 7.57
C ASP A 360 -0.31 13.12 6.95
N LEU A 361 0.60 13.85 6.33
CA LEU A 361 0.37 15.20 5.83
C LEU A 361 -0.41 15.26 4.55
N ARG A 362 -0.64 14.09 3.97
CA ARG A 362 -1.56 13.94 2.86
C ARG A 362 -3.00 14.08 3.33
N LEU A 363 -3.33 13.84 4.60
CA LEU A 363 -4.68 13.95 5.13
C LEU A 363 -4.97 15.36 5.67
N PRO A 364 -6.20 15.88 5.50
CA PRO A 364 -6.56 17.21 5.94
C PRO A 364 -6.83 17.24 7.46
N ASP A 365 -6.89 18.43 8.03
CA ASP A 365 -7.18 18.61 9.46
C ASP A 365 -8.65 18.44 9.81
N GLN A 366 -9.52 18.83 8.88
CA GLN A 366 -10.97 18.78 8.96
C GLN A 366 -11.51 18.04 7.73
N GLY A 367 -12.64 17.36 7.93
CA GLY A 367 -13.19 16.49 6.89
C GLY A 367 -12.20 15.43 6.47
N ASP A 368 -12.28 15.04 5.21
CA ASP A 368 -11.37 14.11 4.56
C ASP A 368 -11.48 14.24 3.04
N HIS A 369 -10.57 13.62 2.30
CA HIS A 369 -10.51 13.74 0.85
C HIS A 369 -9.88 12.54 0.15
N GLU A 370 -10.15 12.38 -1.15
CA GLU A 370 -9.51 11.37 -2.01
C GLU A 370 -9.19 11.94 -3.39
N LEU A 371 -8.13 11.41 -4.01
CA LEU A 371 -7.74 11.79 -5.37
C LEU A 371 -8.76 11.25 -6.38
N ILE A 372 -9.12 12.09 -7.34
CA ILE A 372 -9.85 11.66 -8.53
C ILE A 372 -8.86 11.03 -9.49
N ARG A 373 -9.15 9.82 -9.97
CA ARG A 373 -8.30 9.16 -10.96
C ARG A 373 -8.43 9.87 -12.30
N PRO A 374 -7.32 10.35 -12.90
CA PRO A 374 -7.35 11.01 -14.18
C PRO A 374 -7.80 10.04 -15.29
N PRO A 375 -8.27 10.58 -16.43
CA PRO A 375 -8.58 9.75 -17.58
C PRO A 375 -7.33 9.00 -18.07
N ARG A 376 -7.53 7.76 -18.52
CA ARG A 376 -6.47 6.91 -19.07
C ARG A 376 -6.43 6.99 -20.59
#